data_AF-A0A0W8DI63-F1
#
_entry.id   AF-A0A0W8DI63-F1
#
_cell.length_a   1.000
_cell.length_b   1.000
_cell.length_c   1.000
_cell.angle_alpha   90.00
_cell.angle_beta   90.00
_cell.angle_gamma   90.00
#
_symmetry.space_group_name_H-M   'P 1'
#
loop_
_entity.id
_entity.type
_entity.pdbx_description
1 polymer ?
#
loop_
_entity_poly.entity_id
_entity_poly.type
_entity_poly.pdbx_seq_one_letter_code
_entity_poly.pdbx_strand_id
1 'polypeptide(L)'
;MLPKEEDRVSIDAVQSGHATPESLGSFTPYEAGDSTKNYKLIAKMLDGFTGPVLGLENHYEGGHYNFDPSFPVWNASEVRTGLYNGVYSGAAGFTYGANSVWQMYEPAADLLRASDYYEPSVNQNVSGSWRRDIFFEGATQIQHVTKPLQNLTIEQLELLEPGRQLLASPNGHTDVAVNAYDGTRFISM
;
A
#
# COMPACT_ATOMS: atom_id res chain seq x y z
N MET A 1 36.78 -7.78 -4.36
CA MET A 1 35.66 -8.38 -3.61
C MET A 1 34.54 -7.36 -3.64
N LEU A 2 33.37 -7.71 -4.19
CA LEU A 2 32.22 -6.81 -4.09
C LEU A 2 31.80 -6.75 -2.60
N PRO A 3 31.30 -5.61 -2.11
CA PRO A 3 30.66 -5.58 -0.80
C PRO A 3 29.56 -6.65 -0.75
N LYS A 4 29.23 -7.15 0.44
CA LYS A 4 28.11 -8.07 0.58
C LYS A 4 26.85 -7.37 0.05
N GLU A 5 25.92 -8.11 -0.55
CA GLU A 5 24.73 -7.49 -1.16
C GLU A 5 23.90 -6.70 -0.14
N GLU A 6 23.88 -7.13 1.12
CA GLU A 6 23.26 -6.41 2.25
C GLU A 6 23.80 -4.98 2.42
N ASP A 7 25.06 -4.73 2.07
CA ASP A 7 25.70 -3.41 2.17
C ASP A 7 25.40 -2.51 0.95
N ARG A 8 24.70 -3.02 -0.08
CA ARG A 8 24.36 -2.28 -1.30
C ARG A 8 22.96 -1.68 -1.28
N VAL A 9 22.11 -2.15 -0.38
CA VAL A 9 20.70 -1.74 -0.28
C VAL A 9 20.57 -0.80 0.92
N SER A 10 20.25 0.47 0.66
CA SER A 10 20.07 1.47 1.73
C SER A 10 18.66 1.49 2.31
N ILE A 11 17.67 1.02 1.55
CA ILE A 11 16.26 0.95 1.92
C ILE A 11 15.68 -0.31 1.26
N ASP A 12 14.99 -1.14 2.03
CA ASP A 12 14.24 -2.28 1.49
C ASP A 12 12.78 -1.89 1.26
N ALA A 13 12.05 -2.65 0.46
CA ALA A 13 10.78 -2.21 -0.09
C ALA A 13 9.74 -3.33 -0.19
N VAL A 14 8.50 -3.00 0.19
CA VAL A 14 7.34 -3.90 0.10
C VAL A 14 6.45 -3.50 -1.06
N GLN A 15 6.25 -4.43 -2.00
CA GLN A 15 5.06 -4.45 -2.84
C GLN A 15 4.00 -5.32 -2.15
N SER A 16 2.90 -4.68 -1.75
CA SER A 16 1.80 -5.32 -1.01
C SER A 16 0.51 -5.42 -1.81
N GLY A 17 0.32 -4.60 -2.83
CA GLY A 17 -0.81 -4.70 -3.76
C GLY A 17 -0.78 -5.98 -4.61
N HIS A 18 -1.84 -6.34 -5.33
CA HIS A 18 -3.12 -5.64 -5.49
C HIS A 18 -4.31 -6.56 -5.20
N ALA A 19 -4.11 -7.67 -4.48
CA ALA A 19 -5.07 -8.75 -4.39
C ALA A 19 -5.59 -8.98 -2.96
N THR A 20 -6.85 -9.37 -2.86
CA THR A 20 -7.39 -10.01 -1.65
C THR A 20 -7.32 -11.53 -1.82
N PRO A 21 -7.40 -12.33 -0.75
CA PRO A 21 -7.39 -13.78 -0.87
C PRO A 21 -8.42 -14.34 -1.86
N GLU A 22 -9.59 -13.71 -1.99
CA GLU A 22 -10.64 -14.13 -2.91
C GLU A 22 -10.34 -13.76 -4.38
N SER A 23 -9.54 -12.73 -4.62
CA SER A 23 -9.21 -12.27 -5.98
C SER A 23 -7.97 -12.96 -6.57
N LEU A 24 -7.36 -13.88 -5.81
CA LEU A 24 -6.25 -14.68 -6.29
C LEU A 24 -6.70 -15.69 -7.34
N GLY A 25 -6.08 -15.62 -8.52
CA GLY A 25 -6.21 -16.65 -9.54
C GLY A 25 -5.47 -17.93 -9.16
N SER A 26 -5.55 -18.94 -10.04
CA SER A 26 -4.95 -20.26 -9.84
C SER A 26 -3.41 -20.31 -9.88
N PHE A 27 -2.74 -19.19 -10.15
CA PHE A 27 -1.28 -19.14 -10.23
C PHE A 27 -0.72 -17.80 -9.75
N THR A 28 0.13 -17.85 -8.73
CA THR A 28 1.09 -16.80 -8.42
C THR A 28 2.45 -17.47 -8.18
N PRO A 29 3.56 -16.98 -8.78
CA PRO A 29 4.90 -17.57 -8.56
C PRO A 29 5.43 -17.34 -7.13
N TYR A 30 4.69 -16.59 -6.30
CA TYR A 30 4.96 -16.30 -4.90
C TYR A 30 3.71 -16.60 -4.07
N GLU A 31 3.84 -16.82 -2.76
CA GLU A 31 2.69 -16.78 -1.86
C GLU A 31 2.01 -15.42 -2.00
N ALA A 32 0.83 -15.41 -2.62
CA ALA A 32 0.13 -14.16 -2.81
C ALA A 32 -0.41 -13.68 -1.46
N GLY A 33 0.07 -12.52 -1.05
CA GLY A 33 -0.31 -11.90 0.21
C GLY A 33 -1.71 -11.29 0.13
N ASP A 34 -2.37 -11.26 1.29
CA ASP A 34 -3.57 -10.45 1.48
C ASP A 34 -3.16 -8.96 1.52
N SER A 35 -3.42 -8.21 0.43
CA SER A 35 -3.09 -6.77 0.34
C SER A 35 -3.75 -5.93 1.43
N THR A 36 -4.84 -6.39 2.04
CA THR A 36 -5.48 -5.70 3.17
C THR A 36 -4.65 -5.80 4.46
N LYS A 37 -3.66 -6.71 4.50
CA LYS A 37 -2.77 -6.98 5.64
C LYS A 37 -1.30 -6.64 5.34
N ASN A 38 -1.05 -5.57 4.58
CA ASN A 38 0.29 -5.12 4.19
C ASN A 38 1.28 -4.92 5.36
N TYR A 39 0.80 -4.58 6.56
CA TYR A 39 1.59 -4.50 7.79
C TYR A 39 2.32 -5.81 8.14
N LYS A 40 1.83 -6.98 7.69
CA LYS A 40 2.50 -8.27 7.88
C LYS A 40 3.76 -8.37 7.02
N LEU A 41 3.70 -7.87 5.80
CA LEU A 41 4.84 -7.86 4.88
C LEU A 41 5.92 -6.89 5.37
N ILE A 42 5.50 -5.70 5.84
CA ILE A 42 6.42 -4.71 6.40
C ILE A 42 7.14 -5.26 7.64
N ALA A 43 6.42 -5.88 8.56
CA ALA A 43 7.03 -6.51 9.73
C ALA A 43 8.02 -7.61 9.34
N LYS A 44 7.63 -8.48 8.39
CA LYS A 44 8.51 -9.55 7.89
C LYS A 44 9.79 -9.00 7.25
N MET A 45 9.70 -7.89 6.51
CA MET A 45 10.88 -7.25 5.90
C MET A 45 11.75 -6.58 6.96
N LEU A 46 11.16 -5.91 7.96
CA LEU A 46 11.91 -5.32 9.09
C LEU A 46 12.63 -6.37 9.93
N ASP A 47 12.05 -7.57 10.08
CA ASP A 47 12.72 -8.70 10.78
C ASP A 47 13.94 -9.22 9.99
N GLY A 48 13.96 -9.03 8.66
CA GLY A 48 14.99 -9.52 7.74
C GLY A 48 16.01 -8.46 7.28
N PHE A 49 15.73 -7.18 7.49
CA PHE A 49 16.54 -6.06 7.02
C PHE A 49 16.82 -5.07 8.15
N THR A 50 18.10 -4.76 8.38
CA THR A 50 18.51 -3.87 9.48
C THR A 50 18.28 -2.39 9.19
N GLY A 51 17.98 -2.03 7.94
CA GLY A 51 17.70 -0.65 7.53
C GLY A 51 16.20 -0.36 7.44
N PRO A 52 15.84 0.84 6.94
CA PRO A 52 14.44 1.23 6.78
C PRO A 52 13.73 0.39 5.70
N VAL A 53 12.45 0.12 5.91
CA VAL A 53 11.56 -0.51 4.92
C VAL A 53 10.54 0.52 4.42
N LEU A 54 10.37 0.62 3.10
CA LEU A 54 9.38 1.48 2.45
C LEU A 54 8.14 0.66 2.03
N GLY A 55 6.94 1.19 2.26
CA GLY A 55 5.75 0.72 1.53
C GLY A 55 5.81 1.19 0.08
N LEU A 56 6.42 0.42 -0.81
CA LEU A 56 6.77 0.84 -2.18
C LEU A 56 5.62 0.73 -3.18
N GLU A 57 4.75 -0.25 -3.02
CA GLU A 57 3.65 -0.46 -3.96
C GLU A 57 2.46 -1.08 -3.22
N ASN A 58 1.61 -0.20 -2.70
CA ASN A 58 0.33 -0.58 -2.11
C ASN A 58 -0.72 -0.76 -3.22
N HIS A 59 -1.94 -1.18 -2.88
CA HIS A 59 -3.01 -1.24 -3.88
C HIS A 59 -3.31 0.13 -4.48
N TYR A 60 -3.44 0.18 -5.81
CA TYR A 60 -3.69 1.40 -6.57
C TYR A 60 -5.15 1.82 -6.53
N GLU A 61 -5.41 3.08 -6.17
CA GLU A 61 -6.76 3.66 -6.25
C GLU A 61 -7.27 3.57 -7.70
N GLY A 62 -8.53 3.15 -7.88
CA GLY A 62 -9.10 3.00 -9.22
C GLY A 62 -8.70 1.69 -9.93
N GLY A 63 -7.83 0.87 -9.35
CA GLY A 63 -7.49 -0.47 -9.85
C GLY A 63 -8.43 -1.54 -9.29
N HIS A 64 -8.80 -2.52 -10.10
CA HIS A 64 -9.54 -3.70 -9.62
C HIS A 64 -8.67 -4.58 -8.73
N TYR A 65 -9.31 -5.35 -7.83
CA TYR A 65 -8.57 -6.34 -7.04
C TYR A 65 -7.93 -7.37 -7.97
N ASN A 66 -6.64 -7.60 -7.77
CA ASN A 66 -5.78 -8.40 -8.65
C ASN A 66 -5.88 -7.99 -10.13
N PHE A 67 -6.25 -6.73 -10.39
CA PHE A 67 -6.51 -6.20 -11.73
C PHE A 67 -7.58 -6.98 -12.53
N ASP A 68 -8.44 -7.75 -11.87
CA ASP A 68 -9.50 -8.52 -12.52
C ASP A 68 -10.83 -7.74 -12.46
N PRO A 69 -11.43 -7.37 -13.62
CA PRO A 69 -12.62 -6.54 -13.68
C PRO A 69 -13.88 -7.20 -13.10
N SER A 70 -13.85 -8.49 -12.77
CA SER A 70 -14.92 -9.18 -12.05
C SER A 70 -14.95 -8.85 -10.55
N PHE A 71 -13.87 -8.30 -10.00
CA PHE A 71 -13.75 -7.89 -8.60
C PHE A 71 -13.95 -6.38 -8.41
N PRO A 72 -14.20 -5.92 -7.17
CA PRO A 72 -14.29 -4.50 -6.87
C PRO A 72 -13.01 -3.71 -7.19
N VAL A 73 -13.18 -2.39 -7.24
CA VAL A 73 -12.08 -1.42 -7.37
C VAL A 73 -11.63 -0.98 -5.98
N TRP A 74 -10.31 -0.92 -5.78
CA TRP A 74 -9.69 -0.32 -4.59
C TRP A 74 -10.10 1.15 -4.47
N ASN A 75 -10.85 1.46 -3.42
CA ASN A 75 -11.32 2.82 -3.16
C ASN A 75 -10.37 3.59 -2.24
N ALA A 76 -10.60 4.91 -2.12
CA ALA A 76 -9.79 5.80 -1.30
C ALA A 76 -9.65 5.34 0.16
N SER A 77 -10.71 4.81 0.77
CA SER A 77 -10.69 4.32 2.15
C SER A 77 -9.76 3.14 2.29
N GLU A 78 -9.85 2.16 1.41
CA GLU A 78 -9.01 0.96 1.43
C GLU A 78 -7.54 1.33 1.21
N VAL A 79 -7.26 2.22 0.24
CA VAL A 79 -5.91 2.76 0.00
C VAL A 79 -5.35 3.39 1.27
N ARG A 80 -6.09 4.30 1.90
CA ARG A 80 -5.67 4.92 3.17
C ARG A 80 -5.46 3.89 4.27
N THR A 81 -6.34 2.91 4.44
CA THR A 81 -6.16 1.84 5.43
C THR A 81 -4.82 1.14 5.25
N GLY A 82 -4.46 0.78 4.01
CA GLY A 82 -3.15 0.22 3.72
C GLY A 82 -2.00 1.18 4.05
N LEU A 83 -2.12 2.47 3.72
CA LEU A 83 -1.05 3.46 4.00
C LEU A 83 -0.84 3.69 5.50
N TYR A 84 -1.93 3.82 6.28
CA TYR A 84 -1.87 3.92 7.74
C TYR A 84 -1.27 2.64 8.35
N ASN A 85 -1.78 1.48 7.95
CA ASN A 85 -1.23 0.20 8.41
C ASN A 85 0.27 0.09 8.08
N GLY A 86 0.70 0.60 6.93
CA GLY A 86 2.10 0.56 6.54
C GLY A 86 3.00 1.41 7.45
N VAL A 87 2.70 2.71 7.57
CA VAL A 87 3.50 3.65 8.38
C VAL A 87 3.50 3.25 9.85
N TYR A 88 2.32 3.02 10.43
CA TYR A 88 2.18 2.73 11.85
C TYR A 88 2.57 1.29 12.23
N SER A 89 2.93 0.45 11.24
CA SER A 89 3.60 -0.83 11.48
C SER A 89 5.12 -0.79 11.34
N GLY A 90 5.70 0.38 11.05
CA GLY A 90 7.15 0.62 11.07
C GLY A 90 7.77 0.98 9.72
N ALA A 91 6.98 1.13 8.64
CA ALA A 91 7.55 1.59 7.39
C ALA A 91 8.07 3.04 7.52
N ALA A 92 9.25 3.32 6.96
CA ALA A 92 9.86 4.63 6.95
C ALA A 92 9.08 5.66 6.09
N GLY A 93 8.14 5.18 5.28
CA GLY A 93 7.26 5.98 4.44
C GLY A 93 6.44 5.09 3.53
N PHE A 94 5.78 5.72 2.56
CA PHE A 94 5.00 5.03 1.55
C PHE A 94 5.05 5.75 0.21
N THR A 95 4.70 5.02 -0.84
CA THR A 95 4.25 5.58 -2.10
C THR A 95 2.72 5.46 -2.19
N TYR A 96 2.11 6.41 -2.87
CA TYR A 96 0.72 6.31 -3.31
C TYR A 96 0.71 6.00 -4.81
N GLY A 97 -0.23 5.18 -5.24
CA GLY A 97 -0.46 4.95 -6.66
C GLY A 97 -1.95 4.95 -7.00
N ALA A 98 -2.24 5.42 -8.20
CA ALA A 98 -3.55 5.36 -8.82
C ALA A 98 -3.40 4.68 -10.18
N ASN A 99 -4.32 3.78 -10.51
CA ASN A 99 -4.15 2.87 -11.64
C ASN A 99 -4.01 3.61 -12.97
N SER A 100 -4.77 4.69 -13.17
CA SER A 100 -4.69 5.52 -14.37
C SER A 100 -3.45 6.42 -14.37
N VAL A 101 -2.98 6.87 -13.21
CA VAL A 101 -1.89 7.85 -13.09
C VAL A 101 -0.53 7.22 -13.38
N TRP A 102 -0.21 6.06 -12.80
CA TRP A 102 1.13 5.46 -12.98
C TRP A 102 1.41 5.12 -14.45
N GLN A 103 0.37 4.77 -15.20
CA GLN A 103 0.49 4.47 -16.63
C GLN A 103 0.26 5.71 -17.51
N MET A 104 -0.18 6.85 -16.96
CA MET A 104 -0.56 8.07 -17.69
C MET A 104 -1.75 7.86 -18.64
N TYR A 105 -2.75 7.05 -18.25
CA TYR A 105 -3.89 6.68 -19.10
C TYR A 105 -4.77 7.87 -19.42
N GLU A 106 -5.16 7.99 -20.69
CA GLU A 106 -6.13 8.96 -21.16
C GLU A 106 -7.06 8.26 -22.19
N PRO A 107 -8.39 8.41 -22.09
CA PRO A 107 -9.29 7.87 -23.11
C PRO A 107 -9.00 8.47 -24.47
N ALA A 108 -9.14 7.67 -25.53
CA ALA A 108 -8.91 8.13 -26.91
C ALA A 108 -9.73 9.39 -27.27
N ALA A 109 -10.92 9.54 -26.69
CA ALA A 109 -11.78 10.71 -26.88
C ALA A 109 -11.20 12.01 -26.31
N ASP A 110 -10.30 11.92 -25.33
CA ASP A 110 -9.68 13.06 -24.64
C ASP A 110 -8.27 13.40 -25.21
N LEU A 111 -7.83 12.66 -26.25
CA LEU A 111 -6.55 12.87 -26.93
C LEU A 111 -6.67 13.78 -28.14
N LEU A 112 -5.63 14.59 -28.38
CA LEU A 112 -5.56 15.49 -29.53
C LEU A 112 -5.32 14.73 -30.85
N ARG A 113 -4.60 13.60 -30.79
CA ARG A 113 -4.24 12.79 -31.95
C ARG A 113 -4.45 11.32 -31.64
N ALA A 114 -4.99 10.58 -32.60
CA ALA A 114 -5.12 9.13 -32.50
C ALA A 114 -3.76 8.41 -32.32
N SER A 115 -2.66 9.01 -32.80
CA SER A 115 -1.30 8.48 -32.63
C SER A 115 -0.79 8.49 -31.19
N ASP A 116 -1.43 9.28 -30.32
CA ASP A 116 -1.02 9.42 -28.93
C ASP A 116 -1.69 8.35 -28.04
N TYR A 117 -2.64 7.59 -28.59
CA TYR A 117 -3.33 6.52 -27.90
C TYR A 117 -2.45 5.28 -27.77
N TYR A 118 -2.55 4.63 -26.62
CA TYR A 118 -2.01 3.30 -26.38
C TYR A 118 -3.03 2.47 -25.60
N GLU A 119 -2.97 1.16 -25.81
CA GLU A 119 -3.84 0.22 -25.08
C GLU A 119 -3.48 0.23 -23.59
N PRO A 120 -4.47 0.42 -22.69
CA PRO A 120 -4.18 0.46 -21.27
C PRO A 120 -3.66 -0.89 -20.73
N SER A 121 -2.87 -0.80 -19.67
CA SER A 121 -2.42 -1.98 -18.92
C SER A 121 -3.43 -2.39 -17.85
N VAL A 122 -3.31 -3.63 -17.37
CA VAL A 122 -3.93 -4.13 -16.12
C VAL A 122 -5.42 -3.82 -15.98
N ASN A 123 -6.18 -3.97 -17.07
CA ASN A 123 -7.63 -3.75 -17.12
C ASN A 123 -8.06 -2.37 -16.56
N GLN A 124 -7.34 -1.31 -16.91
CA GLN A 124 -7.72 0.07 -16.60
C GLN A 124 -9.18 0.34 -16.99
N ASN A 125 -9.93 0.96 -16.09
CA ASN A 125 -11.28 1.39 -16.38
C ASN A 125 -11.26 2.46 -17.48
N VAL A 126 -12.05 2.24 -18.54
CA VAL A 126 -12.17 3.13 -19.71
C VAL A 126 -12.62 4.54 -19.36
N SER A 127 -13.31 4.73 -18.23
CA SER A 127 -13.72 6.06 -17.73
C SER A 127 -12.60 6.83 -17.02
N GLY A 128 -11.49 6.16 -16.66
CA GLY A 128 -10.37 6.78 -15.96
C GLY A 128 -9.61 7.79 -16.83
N SER A 129 -8.81 8.64 -16.18
CA SER A 129 -7.92 9.60 -16.85
C SER A 129 -6.89 10.09 -15.85
N TRP A 130 -5.60 9.99 -16.16
CA TRP A 130 -4.53 10.45 -15.28
C TRP A 130 -4.68 11.93 -14.91
N ARG A 131 -5.22 12.75 -15.83
CA ARG A 131 -5.41 14.19 -15.62
C ARG A 131 -6.50 14.49 -14.60
N ARG A 132 -7.50 13.62 -14.50
CA ARG A 132 -8.60 13.74 -13.52
C ARG A 132 -8.23 13.03 -12.22
N ASP A 133 -7.68 11.83 -12.34
CA ASP A 133 -7.46 10.89 -11.25
C ASP A 133 -6.22 11.24 -10.39
N ILE A 134 -5.36 12.15 -10.84
CA ILE A 134 -4.37 12.81 -9.96
C ILE A 134 -5.04 13.54 -8.78
N PHE A 135 -6.34 13.85 -8.90
CA PHE A 135 -7.16 14.45 -7.85
C PHE A 135 -8.10 13.45 -7.17
N PHE A 136 -7.82 12.15 -7.29
CA PHE A 136 -8.53 11.14 -6.51
C PHE A 136 -8.56 11.48 -5.02
N GLU A 137 -9.60 11.01 -4.33
CA GLU A 137 -9.79 11.33 -2.93
C GLU A 137 -8.58 10.85 -2.11
N GLY A 138 -8.09 9.63 -2.33
CA GLY A 138 -6.90 9.13 -1.64
C GLY A 138 -5.68 10.00 -1.93
N ALA A 139 -5.41 10.34 -3.19
CA ALA A 139 -4.31 11.23 -3.59
C ALA A 139 -4.32 12.56 -2.83
N THR A 140 -5.51 13.14 -2.62
CA THR A 140 -5.67 14.42 -1.89
C THR A 140 -5.67 14.28 -0.37
N GLN A 141 -5.62 13.06 0.17
CA GLN A 141 -5.69 12.80 1.60
C GLN A 141 -4.46 12.10 2.17
N ILE A 142 -3.58 11.52 1.34
CA ILE A 142 -2.41 10.77 1.81
C ILE A 142 -1.49 11.57 2.73
N GLN A 143 -1.42 12.90 2.60
CA GLN A 143 -0.64 13.74 3.51
C GLN A 143 -1.08 13.60 4.98
N HIS A 144 -2.33 13.18 5.23
CA HIS A 144 -2.84 12.99 6.59
C HIS A 144 -2.27 11.77 7.29
N VAL A 145 -1.71 10.81 6.54
CA VAL A 145 -1.03 9.64 7.10
C VAL A 145 0.23 10.06 7.88
N THR A 146 1.00 11.02 7.35
CA THR A 146 2.24 11.49 7.99
C THR A 146 2.07 12.77 8.79
N LYS A 147 0.95 13.50 8.64
CA LYS A 147 0.70 14.78 9.33
C LYS A 147 0.96 14.74 10.84
N PRO A 148 0.57 13.69 11.60
CA PRO A 148 0.88 13.61 13.04
C PRO A 148 2.38 13.57 13.37
N LEU A 149 3.21 13.12 12.42
CA LEU A 149 4.65 12.96 12.58
C LEU A 149 5.44 14.23 12.20
N GLN A 150 4.83 15.18 11.48
CA GLN A 150 5.51 16.35 10.90
C GLN A 150 6.08 17.34 11.93
N ASN A 151 5.62 17.31 13.18
CA ASN A 151 6.09 18.19 14.24
C ASN A 151 7.19 17.56 15.12
N LEU A 152 7.58 16.31 14.83
CA LEU A 152 8.65 15.62 15.55
C LEU A 152 10.02 16.04 15.00
N THR A 153 11.03 16.13 15.88
CA THR A 153 12.43 16.27 15.44
C THR A 153 12.92 14.96 14.83
N ILE A 154 14.07 15.01 14.13
CA ILE A 154 14.70 13.80 13.58
C ILE A 154 15.00 12.81 14.71
N GLU A 155 15.53 13.27 15.83
CA GLU A 155 15.85 12.42 16.98
C GLU A 155 14.58 11.76 17.57
N GLN A 156 13.44 12.46 17.54
CA GLN A 156 12.18 11.87 17.97
C GLN A 156 11.66 10.83 16.98
N LEU A 157 11.79 11.08 15.66
CA LEU A 157 11.39 10.13 14.62
C LEU A 157 12.23 8.85 14.66
N GLU A 158 13.53 8.97 14.88
CA GLU A 158 14.46 7.83 14.97
C GLU A 158 14.24 6.95 16.21
N LEU A 159 13.51 7.44 17.21
CA LEU A 159 13.14 6.69 18.41
C LEU A 159 11.74 6.05 18.32
N LEU A 160 10.98 6.30 17.25
CA LEU A 160 9.66 5.70 17.09
C LEU A 160 9.78 4.21 16.78
N GLU A 161 9.01 3.41 17.51
CA GLU A 161 8.84 1.99 17.24
C GLU A 161 7.35 1.62 17.14
N PRO A 162 6.98 0.57 16.39
CA PRO A 162 5.60 0.09 16.35
C PRO A 162 5.12 -0.42 17.72
N GLY A 163 4.30 0.37 18.41
CA GLY A 163 3.78 0.06 19.74
C GLY A 163 2.55 -0.86 19.76
N ARG A 164 2.60 -2.05 19.15
CA ARG A 164 1.43 -2.97 19.05
C ARG A 164 0.86 -3.39 20.41
N GLN A 165 1.72 -3.47 21.43
CA GLN A 165 1.39 -3.79 22.81
C GLN A 165 0.47 -2.75 23.48
N LEU A 166 0.32 -1.56 22.89
CA LEU A 166 -0.56 -0.51 23.41
C LEU A 166 -2.05 -0.85 23.20
N LEU A 167 -2.36 -1.74 22.27
CA LEU A 167 -3.72 -2.21 22.02
C LEU A 167 -4.00 -3.42 22.93
N ALA A 168 -4.99 -3.29 23.82
CA ALA A 168 -5.45 -4.39 24.67
C ALA A 168 -6.63 -5.13 24.02
N SER A 169 -6.67 -6.45 24.16
CA SER A 169 -7.86 -7.22 23.80
C SER A 169 -9.02 -6.87 24.74
N PRO A 170 -10.25 -6.64 24.22
CA PRO A 170 -11.42 -6.41 25.05
C PRO A 170 -11.77 -7.61 25.95
N ASN A 171 -11.24 -8.80 25.66
CA ASN A 171 -11.47 -10.03 26.43
C ASN A 171 -10.32 -10.38 27.39
N GLY A 172 -9.37 -9.46 27.64
CA GLY A 172 -8.25 -9.70 28.56
C GLY A 172 -7.25 -10.75 28.05
N HIS A 173 -7.25 -11.06 26.75
CA HIS A 173 -6.20 -11.87 26.14
C HIS A 173 -4.89 -11.07 26.13
N THR A 174 -3.94 -11.47 26.97
CA THR A 174 -2.59 -10.87 27.05
C THR A 174 -1.62 -11.44 26.02
N ASP A 175 -1.92 -12.62 25.50
CA ASP A 175 -0.99 -13.41 24.67
C ASP A 175 -1.33 -13.37 23.18
N VAL A 176 -2.43 -12.70 22.83
CA VAL A 176 -2.94 -12.63 21.47
C VAL A 176 -2.87 -11.18 21.03
N ALA A 177 -1.86 -10.86 20.22
CA ALA A 177 -1.73 -9.55 19.59
C ALA A 177 -3.08 -9.18 18.95
N VAL A 178 -3.52 -7.93 19.10
CA VAL A 178 -4.83 -7.45 18.62
C VAL A 178 -5.06 -7.74 17.12
N ASN A 179 -3.99 -7.97 16.36
CA ASN A 179 -4.02 -8.40 14.96
C ASN A 179 -4.45 -9.85 14.70
N ALA A 180 -4.64 -10.68 15.74
CA ALA A 180 -5.26 -12.00 15.61
C ALA A 180 -6.79 -11.95 15.81
N TYR A 181 -7.35 -10.77 16.09
CA TYR A 181 -8.77 -10.53 15.96
C TYR A 181 -9.11 -10.48 14.45
N ASP A 182 -9.63 -11.59 13.92
CA ASP A 182 -10.34 -11.57 12.64
C ASP A 182 -11.76 -11.03 12.89
N GLY A 183 -12.01 -9.80 12.46
CA GLY A 183 -13.35 -9.19 12.49
C GLY A 183 -13.58 -8.34 11.26
N THR A 184 -14.83 -8.25 10.82
CA THR A 184 -15.26 -7.46 9.64
C THR A 184 -15.22 -5.95 9.86
N ARG A 185 -14.70 -5.49 11.01
CA ARG A 185 -14.61 -4.09 11.38
C ARG A 185 -13.15 -3.69 11.36
N PHE A 186 -12.82 -2.82 10.41
CA PHE A 186 -11.52 -2.17 10.30
C PHE A 186 -11.06 -1.71 11.69
N ILE A 187 -9.94 -2.26 12.17
CA ILE A 187 -9.20 -1.61 13.24
C ILE A 187 -8.48 -0.45 12.55
N SER A 188 -9.14 0.71 12.54
CA SER A 188 -8.41 1.96 12.36
C SER A 188 -7.51 2.07 13.59
N MET A 189 -6.20 2.00 13.38
CA MET A 189 -5.30 2.77 14.23
C MET A 189 -5.46 4.26 13.89
#